data_AF-A0A7C4T8A6-F1
#
_entry.id   AF-A0A7C4T8A6-F1
#
_cell.length_a   1.000
_cell.length_b   1.000
_cell.length_c   1.000
_cell.angle_alpha   90.00
_cell.angle_beta   90.00
_cell.angle_gamma   90.00
#
_symmetry.space_group_name_H-M   'P 1'
#
loop_
_entity.id
_entity.type
_entity.pdbx_description
1 polymer ?
#
loop_
_entity_poly.entity_id
_entity_poly.type
_entity_poly.pdbx_seq_one_letter_code
_entity_poly.pdbx_strand_id
1 'polypeptide(L)' 'MYILKVTHVDKKNRKEYFTYKLVESVRTEKGPRQRTLLNLSTDFELPEERWKELAYRIESIVRGREPLFP' A
#
# COMPACT_ATOMS: atom_id res chain seq x y z
N MET A 1 -2.34 -3.44 7.26
CA MET A 1 -1.61 -2.81 6.12
C MET A 1 -2.64 -2.24 5.14
N TYR A 2 -2.26 -1.34 4.22
CA TYR A 2 -3.13 -0.86 3.13
C TYR A 2 -2.31 -0.37 1.93
N ILE A 3 -2.96 -0.23 0.77
CA ILE A 3 -2.34 0.34 -0.44
C ILE A 3 -2.69 1.82 -0.52
N LEU A 4 -1.67 2.66 -0.69
CA LEU A 4 -1.81 4.11 -0.86
C LEU A 4 -1.51 4.48 -2.31
N LYS A 5 -2.44 5.20 -2.94
CA LYS A 5 -2.21 5.90 -4.21
C LYS A 5 -1.54 7.24 -3.92
N VAL A 6 -0.42 7.50 -4.57
CA VAL A 6 0.34 8.76 -4.43
C VAL A 6 0.37 9.46 -5.78
N THR A 7 -0.17 10.67 -5.81
CA THR A 7 -0.12 11.55 -6.99
C THR A 7 1.22 12.26 -7.05
N HIS A 8 1.81 12.29 -8.24
CA HIS A 8 3.03 13.02 -8.53
C HIS A 8 2.81 13.91 -9.74
N VAL A 9 3.62 14.97 -9.82
CA VAL A 9 3.71 15.85 -10.98
C VAL A 9 5.13 15.77 -11.51
N ASP A 10 5.29 15.34 -12.76
CA ASP A 10 6.58 15.40 -13.44
C ASP A 10 6.98 16.87 -13.63
N LYS A 11 8.13 17.24 -13.08
CA LYS A 11 8.62 18.62 -13.08
C LYS A 11 8.95 19.13 -14.49
N LYS A 12 9.31 18.26 -15.43
CA LYS A 12 9.76 18.62 -16.78
C LYS A 12 8.60 18.92 -17.72
N ASN A 13 7.58 18.07 -17.70
CA ASN A 13 6.46 18.15 -18.65
C ASN A 13 5.11 18.47 -17.98
N ARG A 14 5.09 18.67 -16.65
CA ARG A 14 3.91 18.97 -15.84
C ARG A 14 2.80 17.91 -15.89
N LYS A 15 3.12 16.68 -16.35
CA LYS A 15 2.17 15.57 -16.38
C LYS A 15 1.96 14.99 -14.99
N GLU A 16 0.72 14.72 -14.67
CA GLU A 16 0.36 13.98 -13.45
C GLU A 16 0.50 12.48 -13.70
N TYR A 17 1.03 11.76 -12.71
CA TYR A 17 1.07 10.31 -12.70
C TYR A 17 0.87 9.80 -11.27
N PHE A 18 0.51 8.53 -11.15
CA PHE A 18 0.29 7.90 -9.86
C PHE A 18 1.26 6.76 -9.64
N THR A 19 1.76 6.64 -8.42
CA THR A 19 2.46 5.44 -7.95
C THR A 19 1.70 4.83 -6.79
N TYR A 20 1.85 3.53 -6.60
CA TYR A 20 1.21 2.82 -5.51
C TYR A 20 2.24 2.35 -4.49
N LYS A 21 1.85 2.30 -3.21
CA LYS A 21 2.72 1.85 -2.12
C LYS A 21 1.95 0.96 -1.16
N LEU A 22 2.56 -0.13 -0.73
CA LEU A 22 2.11 -0.86 0.45
C LEU A 22 2.64 -0.16 1.69
N VAL A 23 1.73 0.20 2.59
CA VAL A 23 2.06 0.91 3.83
C VAL A 23 1.40 0.23 5.04
N GLU A 24 1.95 0.49 6.22
CA GLU A 24 1.34 0.12 7.48
C GLU A 24 1.27 1.29 8.46
N SER A 25 0.34 1.21 9.40
CA SER A 25 0.23 2.17 10.49
C SER A 25 1.01 1.62 11.69
N VAL A 26 2.00 2.38 12.16
CA VAL A 26 2.80 2.06 13.34
C VAL A 26 2.53 3.09 14.43
N ARG A 27 2.35 2.65 15.67
CA ARG A 27 2.18 3.57 16.80
C ARG A 27 3.55 4.00 17.30
N THR A 28 3.73 5.31 17.44
CA THR A 28 4.94 5.92 18.02
C THR A 28 4.56 6.72 19.26
N GLU A 29 5.55 7.13 20.05
CA GLU A 29 5.33 8.01 21.22
C GLU A 29 4.60 9.30 20.85
N LYS A 30 4.85 9.82 19.63
CA LYS A 30 4.21 11.04 19.09
C LYS A 30 2.89 10.76 18.34
N GLY A 31 2.32 9.57 18.52
CA GLY A 31 1.08 9.14 17.88
C GLY A 31 1.26 8.19 16.69
N PRO A 32 0.18 7.85 15.99
CA PRO A 32 0.21 6.98 14.81
C PRO A 32 1.05 7.59 13.68
N ARG A 33 1.85 6.76 13.00
CA ARG A 33 2.66 7.11 11.84
C ARG A 33 2.46 6.07 10.74
N GLN A 34 2.74 6.47 9.51
CA GLN A 34 2.73 5.57 8.36
C GLN A 34 4.16 5.14 8.05
N ARG A 35 4.38 3.83 7.87
CA ARG A 35 5.65 3.26 7.38
C ARG A 35 5.42 2.66 6.00
N THR A 36 6.26 3.04 5.03
CA THR A 36 6.26 2.41 3.70
C THR A 36 6.95 1.06 3.78
N LEU A 37 6.29 0.01 3.32
CA LEU A 37 6.82 -1.36 3.28
C LEU A 37 7.37 -1.70 1.91
N LEU A 38 6.64 -1.32 0.84
CA LEU A 38 7.01 -1.64 -0.54
C LEU A 38 6.48 -0.57 -1.48
N ASN A 39 7.28 -0.18 -2.48
CA ASN A 39 6.80 0.61 -3.61
C ASN A 39 6.28 -0.36 -4.69
N LEU A 40 5.03 -0.19 -5.08
CA LEU A 40 4.38 -1.01 -6.12
C LEU A 40 4.52 -0.39 -7.52
N SER A 41 5.13 0.79 -7.61
CA SER A 41 5.39 1.54 -8.85
C SER A 41 4.13 2.02 -9.58
N THR A 42 4.29 2.48 -10.83
CA THR A 42 3.19 2.94 -11.71
C THR A 42 2.41 1.77 -12.32
N ASP A 43 3.07 0.62 -12.48
CA ASP A 43 2.55 -0.52 -13.26
C ASP A 43 1.73 -1.49 -12.40
N PHE A 44 1.21 -0.99 -11.27
CA PHE A 44 0.36 -1.76 -10.39
C PHE A 44 -1.10 -1.70 -10.87
N GLU A 45 -1.57 -2.82 -11.42
CA GLU A 45 -2.83 -2.88 -12.18
C GLU A 45 -4.01 -3.52 -11.43
N LEU A 46 -3.92 -3.73 -10.12
CA LEU A 46 -5.02 -4.30 -9.35
C LEU A 46 -6.17 -3.27 -9.17
N PRO A 47 -7.45 -3.63 -9.40
CA PRO A 47 -8.58 -2.75 -9.11
C PRO A 47 -8.64 -2.31 -7.64
N GLU A 48 -9.05 -1.06 -7.40
CA GLU A 48 -9.04 -0.43 -6.06
C GLU A 48 -9.91 -1.19 -5.04
N GLU A 49 -11.01 -1.77 -5.52
CA GLU A 49 -11.93 -2.59 -4.72
C GLU A 49 -11.22 -3.80 -4.09
N ARG A 50 -10.15 -4.29 -4.74
CA ARG A 50 -9.36 -5.44 -4.30
C ARG A 50 -8.14 -5.08 -3.46
N TRP A 51 -7.81 -3.79 -3.31
CA TRP A 51 -6.61 -3.39 -2.58
C TRP A 51 -6.66 -3.80 -1.10
N LYS A 52 -7.84 -3.70 -0.49
CA LYS A 52 -8.03 -4.13 0.91
C LYS A 52 -7.81 -5.63 1.07
N GLU A 53 -8.34 -6.43 0.15
CA GLU A 53 -8.18 -7.89 0.13
C GLU A 53 -6.69 -8.25 -0.01
N LEU A 54 -5.99 -7.64 -0.98
CA LEU A 54 -4.56 -7.87 -1.18
C LEU A 54 -3.74 -7.48 0.05
N ALA A 55 -3.96 -6.27 0.59
CA ALA A 55 -3.21 -5.80 1.76
C ALA A 55 -3.47 -6.66 3.00
N TYR A 56 -4.70 -7.13 3.19
CA TYR A 56 -5.06 -8.08 4.25
C TYR A 56 -4.36 -9.42 4.04
N ARG A 57 -4.35 -9.96 2.81
CA ARG A 57 -3.68 -11.22 2.49
C ARG A 57 -2.18 -11.14 2.77
N ILE A 58 -1.51 -10.07 2.33
CA ILE A 58 -0.09 -9.83 2.61
C ILE A 58 0.16 -9.75 4.12
N GLU A 59 -0.64 -8.97 4.84
CA GLU A 59 -0.51 -8.84 6.30
C GLU A 59 -0.67 -10.19 7.02
N SER A 60 -1.62 -11.02 6.58
CA SER A 60 -1.83 -12.36 7.13
C SER A 60 -0.63 -13.27 6.88
N ILE A 61 -0.07 -13.29 5.65
CA ILE A 61 1.15 -14.06 5.34
C ILE A 61 2.31 -13.62 6.22
N VAL A 62 2.58 -12.31 6.29
CA VAL A 62 3.71 -11.74 7.04
C VAL A 62 3.57 -12.02 8.54
N ARG A 63 2.34 -12.07 9.07
CA ARG A 63 2.07 -12.36 10.48
C ARG A 63 1.89 -13.86 10.79
N GLY A 64 2.08 -14.75 9.81
CA GLY A 64 1.87 -16.18 10.00
C GLY A 64 0.42 -16.55 10.32
N ARG A 65 -0.55 -15.73 9.89
CA ARG A 65 -1.98 -16.03 10.04
C ARG A 65 -2.42 -16.86 8.85
N GLU A 66 -2.84 -18.08 9.14
CA GLU A 66 -3.49 -18.94 8.16
C GLU A 66 -4.93 -18.47 7.92
N PRO A 67 -5.44 -18.61 6.69
CA PRO A 67 -6.83 -18.34 6.43
C PRO A 67 -7.69 -19.37 7.18
N LEU A 68 -8.82 -18.92 7.72
CA LEU A 68 -9.75 -19.79 8.45
C LEU A 68 -10.39 -20.86 7.52
N PHE A 69 -10.46 -20.55 6.22
CA PHE A 69 -10.97 -21.43 5.17
C PHE A 69 -9.92 -21.59 4.05
N PRO A 70 -9.87 -22.75 3.37
CA PRO A 70 -8.98 -22.99 2.23
C PRO A 70 -9.21 -22.04 1.06
#